data_AF-A0A2N0DGV8-F1
#
_entry.id   AF-A0A2N0DGV8-F1
#
_cell.length_a   1.000
_cell.length_b   1.000
_cell.length_c   1.000
_cell.angle_alpha   90.00
_cell.angle_beta   90.00
_cell.angle_gamma   90.00
#
_symmetry.space_group_name_H-M   'P 1'
#
loop_
_entity.id
_entity.type
_entity.pdbx_description
1 polymer ?
#
loop_
_entity_poly.entity_id
_entity_poly.type
_entity_poly.pdbx_seq_one_letter_code
_entity_poly.pdbx_strand_id
1 'polypeptide(L)'
;MYPIHSIIVSTALSALLLAGNASAASKAQVDDATAKLAAAASPMKAVALEKLYVDRTWKWKDGGGFFSADGKQFTAWSRKRAAWSYAEGRWYAINGGKLCLRARWSSKMDWSSKMERDGAVTCFLHREKDGVIYQKPSLGGKWYVFRHNPVREGDESLKLVKGDRVSKEVSRLKDIRR
;
A
#
# COMPACT_ATOMS: atom_id res chain seq x y z
N MET A 1 -26.87 -62.98 -48.88
CA MET A 1 -28.23 -62.71 -48.38
C MET A 1 -28.34 -61.22 -48.11
N TYR A 2 -29.13 -60.51 -48.90
CA TYR A 2 -29.50 -59.08 -48.80
C TYR A 2 -30.39 -58.82 -47.56
N PRO A 3 -30.79 -57.56 -47.23
CA PRO A 3 -30.03 -56.38 -46.79
C PRO A 3 -30.76 -55.75 -45.56
N ILE A 4 -30.58 -54.45 -45.24
CA ILE A 4 -31.67 -53.47 -45.06
C ILE A 4 -31.07 -52.10 -44.68
N HIS A 5 -31.43 -51.11 -45.48
CA HIS A 5 -31.17 -49.69 -45.31
C HIS A 5 -31.93 -49.11 -44.10
N SER A 6 -31.39 -48.05 -43.48
CA SER A 6 -32.23 -46.96 -42.99
C SER A 6 -31.46 -45.64 -43.01
N ILE A 7 -31.93 -44.75 -43.89
CA ILE A 7 -31.62 -43.33 -43.96
C ILE A 7 -32.58 -42.64 -42.98
N ILE A 8 -32.10 -41.81 -42.06
CA ILE A 8 -32.93 -40.74 -41.48
C ILE A 8 -32.15 -39.42 -41.47
N VAL A 9 -32.88 -38.42 -41.96
CA VAL A 9 -32.58 -37.04 -42.29
C VAL A 9 -32.42 -36.14 -41.05
N SER A 10 -31.57 -35.12 -41.20
CA SER A 10 -31.52 -33.79 -40.55
C SER A 10 -31.99 -33.57 -39.11
N THR A 11 -31.16 -32.88 -38.33
CA THR A 11 -31.49 -31.53 -37.83
C THR A 11 -30.21 -30.75 -37.56
N ALA A 12 -30.01 -29.67 -38.33
CA ALA A 12 -29.05 -28.64 -37.99
C ALA A 12 -29.56 -27.89 -36.75
N LEU A 13 -28.74 -27.85 -35.69
CA LEU A 13 -28.98 -27.00 -34.53
C LEU A 13 -27.82 -26.01 -34.44
N SER A 14 -27.99 -24.84 -35.06
CA SER A 14 -27.13 -23.68 -34.87
C SER A 14 -27.26 -23.20 -33.43
N ALA A 15 -26.28 -23.54 -32.58
CA ALA A 15 -26.14 -22.94 -31.27
C ALA A 15 -25.49 -21.56 -31.41
N LEU A 16 -26.31 -20.50 -31.33
CA LEU A 16 -25.87 -19.13 -31.10
C LEU A 16 -25.22 -19.05 -29.71
N LEU A 17 -23.89 -19.16 -29.67
CA LEU A 17 -23.09 -18.81 -28.49
C LEU A 17 -22.99 -17.27 -28.42
N LEU A 18 -23.95 -16.64 -27.75
CA LEU A 18 -23.77 -15.30 -27.20
C LEU A 18 -22.77 -15.41 -26.03
N ALA A 19 -21.49 -15.47 -26.37
CA ALA A 19 -20.42 -15.29 -25.39
C ALA A 19 -20.48 -13.83 -24.91
N GLY A 20 -21.07 -13.62 -23.73
CA GLY A 20 -20.96 -12.37 -23.01
C GLY A 20 -19.50 -12.14 -22.64
N ASN A 21 -18.85 -11.18 -23.28
CA ASN A 21 -17.47 -10.80 -22.99
C ASN A 21 -17.44 -10.06 -21.65
N ALA A 22 -17.25 -10.80 -20.55
CA ALA A 22 -16.81 -10.22 -19.29
C ALA A 22 -15.35 -9.73 -19.48
N SER A 23 -15.19 -8.53 -20.04
CA SER A 23 -13.88 -7.94 -20.28
C SER A 23 -13.31 -7.46 -18.93
N ALA A 24 -12.38 -8.23 -18.36
CA ALA A 24 -11.61 -7.78 -17.22
C ALA A 24 -10.74 -6.58 -17.65
N ALA A 25 -10.98 -5.41 -17.06
CA ALA A 25 -10.20 -4.22 -17.35
C ALA A 25 -8.71 -4.49 -17.09
N SER A 26 -7.85 -4.03 -18.00
CA SER A 26 -6.41 -4.16 -17.82
C SER A 26 -5.93 -3.35 -16.61
N LYS A 27 -4.83 -3.78 -15.99
CA LYS A 27 -4.21 -3.05 -14.87
C LYS A 27 -3.93 -1.59 -15.21
N ALA A 28 -3.50 -1.31 -16.44
CA ALA A 28 -3.23 0.05 -16.89
C ALA A 28 -4.49 0.93 -16.90
N GLN A 29 -5.63 0.37 -17.33
CA GLN A 29 -6.92 1.07 -17.32
C GLN A 29 -7.40 1.35 -15.89
N VAL A 30 -7.24 0.39 -14.97
CA VAL A 30 -7.59 0.56 -13.55
C VAL A 30 -6.74 1.64 -12.90
N ASP A 31 -5.43 1.63 -13.17
CA ASP A 31 -4.49 2.63 -12.65
C ASP A 31 -4.82 4.05 -13.17
N ASP A 32 -5.15 4.19 -14.47
CA ASP A 32 -5.57 5.46 -15.07
C ASP A 32 -6.89 5.97 -14.49
N ALA A 33 -7.89 5.10 -14.34
CA ALA A 33 -9.16 5.45 -13.71
C ALA A 33 -8.96 5.92 -12.26
N THR A 34 -8.11 5.23 -11.50
CA THR A 34 -7.79 5.62 -10.12
C THR A 34 -7.07 6.96 -10.06
N ALA A 35 -6.16 7.23 -10.99
CA ALA A 35 -5.48 8.51 -11.08
C ALA A 35 -6.44 9.66 -11.39
N LYS A 36 -7.42 9.46 -12.30
CA LYS A 36 -8.46 10.45 -12.60
C LYS A 36 -9.34 10.74 -11.38
N LEU A 37 -9.76 9.70 -10.66
CA LEU A 37 -10.54 9.86 -9.42
C LEU A 37 -9.75 10.61 -8.34
N ALA A 38 -8.47 10.26 -8.14
CA ALA A 38 -7.60 10.97 -7.23
C ALA A 38 -7.36 12.43 -7.67
N ALA A 39 -7.27 12.71 -8.97
CA ALA A 39 -7.11 14.07 -9.48
C ALA A 39 -8.34 14.95 -9.20
N ALA A 40 -9.55 14.36 -9.23
CA ALA A 40 -10.80 15.02 -8.87
C ALA A 40 -11.04 15.15 -7.35
N ALA A 41 -10.22 14.49 -6.53
CA ALA A 41 -10.28 14.56 -5.07
C ALA A 41 -9.42 15.72 -4.51
N SER A 42 -9.80 16.21 -3.33
CA SER A 42 -9.12 17.34 -2.68
C SER A 42 -7.92 16.86 -1.86
N PRO A 43 -6.79 17.59 -1.83
CA PRO A 43 -5.70 17.28 -0.91
C PRO A 43 -6.16 17.31 0.55
N MET A 44 -5.79 16.30 1.33
CA MET A 44 -6.17 16.26 2.76
C MET A 44 -5.49 17.38 3.56
N LYS A 45 -6.18 17.88 4.59
CA LYS A 45 -5.61 18.81 5.57
C LYS A 45 -4.60 18.10 6.47
N ALA A 46 -3.58 18.83 6.96
CA ALA A 46 -2.57 18.28 7.86
C ALA A 46 -3.19 17.57 9.07
N VAL A 47 -4.10 18.23 9.77
CA VAL A 47 -4.81 17.68 10.95
C VAL A 47 -5.55 16.38 10.68
N ALA A 48 -6.12 16.20 9.48
CA ALA A 48 -6.82 14.96 9.12
C ALA A 48 -5.82 13.82 8.91
N LEU A 49 -4.66 14.10 8.29
CA LEU A 49 -3.57 13.14 8.16
C LEU A 49 -2.96 12.81 9.51
N GLU A 50 -2.76 13.79 10.38
CA GLU A 50 -2.25 13.50 11.73
C GLU A 50 -3.17 12.56 12.49
N LYS A 51 -4.49 12.82 12.49
CA LYS A 51 -5.48 11.94 13.12
C LYS A 51 -5.48 10.52 12.54
N LEU A 52 -5.17 10.39 11.25
CA LEU A 52 -5.11 9.09 10.57
C LEU A 52 -3.91 8.25 11.04
N TYR A 53 -2.76 8.88 11.33
CA TYR A 53 -1.51 8.18 11.60
C TYR A 53 -1.08 8.17 13.07
N VAL A 54 -1.44 9.20 13.85
CA VAL A 54 -0.97 9.36 15.23
C VAL A 54 -1.29 8.15 16.11
N ASP A 55 -0.30 7.75 16.92
CA ASP A 55 -0.32 6.60 17.83
C ASP A 55 -0.70 5.28 17.15
N ARG A 56 -0.30 5.13 15.89
CA ARG A 56 -0.50 3.91 15.12
C ARG A 56 0.81 3.41 14.53
N THR A 57 0.86 2.10 14.35
CA THR A 57 1.86 1.44 13.53
C THR A 57 1.27 1.21 12.14
N TRP A 58 1.97 1.66 11.11
CA TRP A 58 1.74 1.23 9.74
C TRP A 58 2.50 -0.07 9.48
N LYS A 59 1.76 -1.18 9.37
CA LYS A 59 2.32 -2.49 9.06
C LYS A 59 2.66 -2.61 7.58
N TRP A 60 3.87 -3.07 7.29
CA TRP A 60 4.32 -3.46 5.96
C TRP A 60 4.47 -4.98 5.89
N LYS A 61 4.71 -5.53 4.69
CA LYS A 61 4.93 -6.96 4.51
C LYS A 61 6.12 -7.46 5.34
N ASP A 62 7.19 -6.69 5.33
CA ASP A 62 8.50 -7.05 5.88
C ASP A 62 8.91 -6.13 7.04
N GLY A 63 7.96 -5.48 7.72
CA GLY A 63 8.28 -4.53 8.79
C GLY A 63 7.14 -3.59 9.16
N GLY A 64 7.47 -2.41 9.67
CA GLY A 64 6.50 -1.36 9.95
C GLY A 64 7.12 -0.08 10.49
N GLY A 65 6.31 0.98 10.52
CA GLY A 65 6.68 2.27 11.09
C GLY A 65 5.65 2.76 12.12
N PHE A 66 6.10 3.22 13.28
CA PHE A 66 5.27 3.76 14.35
C PHE A 66 5.34 5.29 14.37
N PHE A 67 4.16 5.91 14.51
CA PHE A 67 3.94 7.34 14.44
C PHE A 67 3.54 7.86 15.82
N SER A 68 4.52 8.15 16.69
CA SER A 68 4.24 8.62 18.05
C SER A 68 3.56 9.99 18.05
N ALA A 69 2.55 10.19 18.90
CA ALA A 69 2.07 11.53 19.25
C ALA A 69 3.17 12.35 19.93
N ASP A 70 3.94 11.72 20.81
CA ASP A 70 4.99 12.36 21.58
C ASP A 70 6.14 12.79 20.68
N GLY A 71 6.44 14.09 20.68
CA GLY A 71 7.51 14.71 19.88
C GLY A 71 7.39 14.53 18.36
N LYS A 72 6.28 13.95 17.87
CA LYS A 72 6.12 13.43 16.50
C LYS A 72 7.24 12.47 16.10
N GLN A 73 7.67 11.62 17.03
CA GLN A 73 8.73 10.64 16.77
C GLN A 73 8.26 9.57 15.77
N PHE A 74 9.16 9.21 14.84
CA PHE A 74 8.97 8.11 13.92
C PHE A 74 10.04 7.04 14.16
N THR A 75 9.60 5.83 14.44
CA THR A 75 10.46 4.65 14.51
C THR A 75 10.03 3.66 13.44
N ALA A 76 10.96 2.93 12.86
CA ALA A 76 10.63 1.89 11.89
C ALA A 76 11.65 0.77 11.88
N TRP A 77 11.24 -0.37 11.37
CA TRP A 77 12.17 -1.42 10.97
C TRP A 77 11.67 -2.13 9.72
N SER A 78 12.60 -2.75 9.01
CA SER A 78 12.29 -3.72 7.97
C SER A 78 13.29 -4.88 8.00
N ARG A 79 12.84 -6.07 7.64
CA ARG A 79 13.68 -7.26 7.52
C ARG A 79 13.20 -8.15 6.39
N LYS A 80 14.12 -8.44 5.48
CA LYS A 80 13.92 -9.42 4.42
C LYS A 80 15.08 -10.40 4.44
N ARG A 81 14.80 -11.65 4.83
CA ARG A 81 15.82 -12.68 5.06
C ARG A 81 16.87 -12.19 6.07
N ALA A 82 18.16 -12.30 5.76
CA ALA A 82 19.26 -11.84 6.61
C ALA A 82 19.42 -10.31 6.65
N ALA A 83 18.91 -9.59 5.64
CA ALA A 83 19.03 -8.14 5.55
C ALA A 83 17.96 -7.48 6.44
N TRP A 84 18.39 -6.51 7.25
CA TRP A 84 17.48 -5.73 8.08
C TRP A 84 17.93 -4.29 8.20
N SER A 85 16.98 -3.43 8.53
CA SER A 85 17.22 -2.03 8.83
C SER A 85 16.27 -1.56 9.94
N TYR A 86 16.71 -0.55 10.69
CA TYR A 86 15.85 0.22 11.56
C TYR A 86 16.03 1.71 11.27
N ALA A 87 15.02 2.50 11.65
CA ALA A 87 15.04 3.94 11.49
C ALA A 87 14.51 4.63 12.74
N GLU A 88 15.10 5.77 13.03
CA GLU A 88 14.68 6.67 14.09
C GLU A 88 14.67 8.10 13.53
N GLY A 89 13.64 8.88 13.88
CA GLY A 89 13.47 10.22 13.36
C GLY A 89 12.13 10.84 13.74
N ARG A 90 11.56 11.63 12.82
CA ARG A 90 10.30 12.35 13.02
C ARG A 90 9.38 12.18 11.83
N TRP A 91 8.08 12.27 12.08
CA TRP A 91 7.06 12.36 11.04
C TRP A 91 6.34 13.70 11.14
N TYR A 92 5.75 14.15 10.04
CA TYR A 92 4.93 15.35 10.02
C TYR A 92 3.94 15.30 8.85
N ALA A 93 2.81 15.97 9.02
CA ALA A 93 1.86 16.22 7.94
C ALA A 93 1.79 17.73 7.66
N ILE A 94 1.63 18.09 6.40
CA ILE A 94 1.40 19.48 5.98
C ILE A 94 0.14 19.58 5.12
N ASN A 95 -0.41 20.79 5.05
CA ASN A 95 -1.50 21.08 4.12
C ASN A 95 -1.06 20.78 2.67
N GLY A 96 -2.01 20.43 1.83
CA GLY A 96 -1.73 19.88 0.51
C GLY A 96 -1.58 18.35 0.51
N GLY A 97 -2.05 17.67 1.55
CA GLY A 97 -2.18 16.21 1.58
C GLY A 97 -0.87 15.47 1.78
N LYS A 98 0.19 16.10 2.28
CA LYS A 98 1.51 15.46 2.33
C LYS A 98 1.85 14.98 3.74
N LEU A 99 2.11 13.69 3.88
CA LEU A 99 2.73 13.06 5.05
C LEU A 99 4.19 12.77 4.74
N CYS A 100 5.12 13.13 5.62
CA CYS A 100 6.54 12.88 5.44
C CYS A 100 7.15 12.16 6.64
N LEU A 101 8.07 11.26 6.35
CA LEU A 101 8.89 10.49 7.28
C LEU A 101 10.33 10.96 7.09
N ARG A 102 10.91 11.66 8.07
CA ARG A 102 12.31 12.07 8.07
C ARG A 102 13.03 11.23 9.11
N ALA A 103 13.87 10.28 8.66
CA ALA A 103 14.53 9.36 9.57
C ALA A 103 15.95 9.03 9.14
N ARG A 104 16.80 8.77 10.13
CA ARG A 104 18.10 8.13 9.93
C ARG A 104 17.86 6.64 9.82
N TRP A 105 18.25 6.04 8.70
CA TRP A 105 18.18 4.59 8.51
C TRP A 105 19.53 3.97 8.83
N SER A 106 19.51 2.93 9.65
CA SER A 106 20.65 2.07 9.95
C SER A 106 20.36 0.68 9.42
N SER A 107 21.27 0.09 8.66
CA SER A 107 21.04 -1.19 8.00
C SER A 107 22.23 -2.13 8.10
N LYS A 108 21.92 -3.42 8.01
CA LYS A 108 22.86 -4.52 7.88
C LYS A 108 22.40 -5.40 6.71
N MET A 109 23.19 -5.43 5.63
CA MET A 109 22.83 -6.15 4.39
C MET A 109 23.33 -7.60 4.39
N ASP A 110 24.45 -7.87 5.05
CA ASP A 110 25.05 -9.18 5.31
C ASP A 110 25.70 -9.20 6.73
N TRP A 111 26.42 -10.26 7.11
CA TRP A 111 27.03 -10.37 8.44
C TRP A 111 28.12 -9.32 8.75
N SER A 112 28.72 -8.72 7.71
CA SER A 112 29.86 -7.78 7.76
C SER A 112 29.54 -6.33 7.34
N SER A 113 28.50 -6.09 6.54
CA SER A 113 28.24 -4.80 5.90
C SER A 113 27.22 -3.95 6.66
N LYS A 114 27.65 -2.76 7.15
CA LYS A 114 26.82 -1.75 7.85
C LYS A 114 26.68 -0.50 6.97
N MET A 115 25.48 0.08 6.89
CA MET A 115 25.23 1.36 6.20
C MET A 115 24.28 2.23 6.98
N GLU A 116 24.59 3.53 7.04
CA GLU A 116 23.72 4.56 7.60
C GLU A 116 23.32 5.57 6.51
N ARG A 117 22.07 6.02 6.56
CA ARG A 117 21.59 7.14 5.74
C ARG A 117 20.90 8.15 6.63
N ASP A 118 21.57 9.26 6.86
CA ASP A 118 21.07 10.33 7.70
C ASP A 118 20.00 11.16 6.99
N GLY A 119 18.94 11.51 7.72
CA GLY A 119 17.95 12.48 7.28
C GLY A 119 17.16 12.11 6.03
N ALA A 120 17.07 10.83 5.65
CA ALA A 120 16.30 10.40 4.49
C ALA A 120 14.82 10.79 4.67
N VAL A 121 14.26 11.49 3.68
CA VAL A 121 12.87 11.94 3.68
C VAL A 121 12.06 11.14 2.67
N THR A 122 11.05 10.43 3.14
CA THR A 122 10.04 9.77 2.28
C THR A 122 8.69 10.42 2.53
N CYS A 123 8.01 10.88 1.49
CA CYS A 123 6.68 11.48 1.63
C CYS A 123 5.63 10.76 0.79
N PHE A 124 4.38 10.86 1.25
CA PHE A 124 3.19 10.30 0.62
C PHE A 124 2.14 11.40 0.47
N LEU A 125 1.57 11.51 -0.74
CA LEU A 125 0.47 12.41 -1.02
C LEU A 125 -0.85 11.69 -0.78
N HIS A 126 -1.80 12.42 -0.22
CA HIS A 126 -3.13 11.96 0.11
C HIS A 126 -4.18 12.93 -0.43
N ARG A 127 -5.19 12.37 -1.07
CA ARG A 127 -6.37 13.10 -1.51
C ARG A 127 -7.62 12.36 -1.05
N GLU A 128 -8.68 13.10 -0.82
CA GLU A 128 -9.93 12.56 -0.31
C GLU A 128 -11.13 13.16 -1.03
N LYS A 129 -12.12 12.30 -1.27
CA LYS A 129 -13.44 12.67 -1.78
C LYS A 129 -14.47 11.64 -1.30
N ASP A 130 -15.56 12.12 -0.72
CA ASP A 130 -16.70 11.32 -0.27
C ASP A 130 -16.32 10.14 0.66
N GLY A 131 -15.30 10.34 1.51
CA GLY A 131 -14.75 9.36 2.43
C GLY A 131 -13.73 8.39 1.82
N VAL A 132 -13.53 8.43 0.49
CA VAL A 132 -12.52 7.63 -0.20
C VAL A 132 -11.18 8.36 -0.16
N ILE A 133 -10.15 7.71 0.38
CA ILE A 133 -8.80 8.27 0.48
C ILE A 133 -7.92 7.61 -0.58
N TYR A 134 -7.24 8.43 -1.37
CA TYR A 134 -6.23 8.03 -2.34
C TYR A 134 -4.85 8.36 -1.79
N GLN A 135 -3.87 7.49 -2.01
CA GLN A 135 -2.48 7.74 -1.66
C GLN A 135 -1.56 7.49 -2.86
N LYS A 136 -0.45 8.24 -2.95
CA LYS A 136 0.71 7.86 -3.75
C LYS A 136 2.02 8.28 -3.08
N PRO A 137 3.15 7.61 -3.35
CA PRO A 137 4.46 8.15 -2.97
C PRO A 137 4.75 9.48 -3.70
N SER A 138 5.41 10.41 -3.03
CA SER A 138 5.69 11.75 -3.60
C SER A 138 6.77 11.72 -4.68
N LEU A 139 7.75 10.81 -4.56
CA LEU A 139 8.88 10.65 -5.48
C LEU A 139 8.52 9.80 -6.72
N GLY A 140 7.26 9.84 -7.14
CA GLY A 140 6.73 9.02 -8.23
C GLY A 140 6.06 7.74 -7.73
N GLY A 141 5.28 7.12 -8.61
CA GLY A 141 4.38 6.01 -8.28
C GLY A 141 2.94 6.32 -8.67
N LYS A 142 2.10 5.28 -8.63
CA LYS A 142 0.70 5.37 -9.03
C LYS A 142 -0.19 5.72 -7.83
N TRP A 143 -1.27 6.42 -8.11
CA TRP A 143 -2.35 6.57 -7.14
C TRP A 143 -3.01 5.21 -6.91
N TYR A 144 -3.33 4.93 -5.66
CA TYR A 144 -4.15 3.79 -5.27
C TYR A 144 -5.16 4.22 -4.22
N VAL A 145 -6.23 3.44 -4.08
CA VAL A 145 -7.20 3.66 -3.00
C VAL A 145 -6.58 3.18 -1.70
N PHE A 146 -6.25 4.12 -0.83
CA PHE A 146 -5.73 3.88 0.52
C PHE A 146 -6.85 3.41 1.47
N ARG A 147 -8.05 3.96 1.28
CA ARG A 147 -9.25 3.63 2.04
C ARG A 147 -10.48 3.81 1.18
N HIS A 148 -11.32 2.79 1.07
CA HIS A 148 -12.64 2.89 0.47
C HIS A 148 -13.67 3.42 1.49
N ASN A 149 -14.82 3.85 0.97
CA ASN A 149 -16.01 4.14 1.76
C ASN A 149 -17.22 3.36 1.16
N PRO A 150 -17.79 2.37 1.87
CA PRO A 150 -17.33 1.82 3.14
C PRO A 150 -15.95 1.16 3.00
N VAL A 151 -15.25 0.98 4.13
CA VAL A 151 -13.93 0.34 4.18
C VAL A 151 -14.03 -1.09 3.63
N ARG A 152 -13.06 -1.48 2.81
CA ARG A 152 -13.01 -2.80 2.18
C ARG A 152 -11.86 -3.63 2.73
N GLU A 153 -12.02 -4.96 2.64
CA GLU A 153 -10.90 -5.87 2.86
C GLU A 153 -9.76 -5.52 1.89
N GLY A 154 -8.53 -5.52 2.40
CA GLY A 154 -7.34 -5.16 1.62
C GLY A 154 -7.00 -3.67 1.59
N ASP A 155 -7.85 -2.78 2.13
CA ASP A 155 -7.51 -1.37 2.27
C ASP A 155 -6.21 -1.17 3.04
N GLU A 156 -5.31 -0.36 2.50
CA GLU A 156 -4.03 -0.06 3.14
C GLU A 156 -4.24 0.61 4.51
N SER A 157 -5.33 1.37 4.67
CA SER A 157 -5.72 1.97 5.95
C SER A 157 -5.95 0.94 7.07
N LEU A 158 -6.32 -0.31 6.76
CA LEU A 158 -6.46 -1.37 7.75
C LEU A 158 -5.11 -1.81 8.33
N LYS A 159 -4.00 -1.48 7.66
CA LYS A 159 -2.64 -1.74 8.17
C LYS A 159 -2.18 -0.68 9.18
N LEU A 160 -2.95 0.39 9.40
CA LEU A 160 -2.73 1.38 10.46
C LEU A 160 -3.35 0.92 11.77
N VAL A 161 -2.62 0.11 12.52
CA VAL A 161 -3.09 -0.46 13.79
C VAL A 161 -2.71 0.43 14.97
N LYS A 162 -3.59 0.50 15.99
CA LYS A 162 -3.31 1.29 17.20
C LYS A 162 -2.13 0.73 18.00
N GLY A 163 -1.32 1.65 18.52
CA GLY A 163 -0.20 1.39 19.43
C GLY A 163 1.12 1.09 18.72
N ASP A 164 2.17 1.08 19.55
CA ASP A 164 3.53 0.80 19.13
C ASP A 164 3.75 -0.72 18.97
N ARG A 165 4.03 -1.15 17.75
CA ARG A 165 4.41 -2.54 17.41
C ARG A 165 5.83 -2.63 16.83
N VAL A 166 6.62 -1.56 16.98
CA VAL A 166 7.87 -1.32 16.27
C VAL A 166 9.04 -1.22 17.23
N SER A 167 8.91 -0.47 18.32
CA SER A 167 10.06 -0.08 19.15
C SER A 167 10.80 -1.27 19.77
N LYS A 168 10.08 -2.33 20.19
CA LYS A 168 10.71 -3.55 20.72
C LYS A 168 11.67 -4.17 19.71
N GLU A 169 11.28 -4.23 18.44
CA GLU A 169 12.11 -4.82 17.39
C GLU A 169 13.26 -3.88 17.00
N VAL A 170 13.03 -2.57 16.98
CA VAL A 170 14.11 -1.59 16.78
C VAL A 170 15.19 -1.73 17.84
N SER A 171 14.82 -1.84 19.12
CA SER A 171 15.79 -2.08 20.21
C SER A 171 16.59 -3.37 19.98
N ARG A 172 15.92 -4.47 19.64
CA ARG A 172 16.58 -5.75 19.32
C ARG A 172 17.59 -5.62 18.17
N LEU A 173 17.24 -4.87 17.11
CA LEU A 173 18.12 -4.66 15.97
C LEU A 173 19.31 -3.74 16.31
N LYS A 174 19.11 -2.77 17.21
CA LYS A 174 20.20 -1.93 17.75
C LYS A 174 21.20 -2.76 18.56
N ASP A 175 20.72 -3.69 19.37
CA ASP A 175 21.58 -4.58 20.18
C ASP A 175 22.40 -5.52 19.29
N ILE A 176 21.80 -6.11 18.26
CA ILE A 176 22.51 -6.96 17.28
C ILE A 176 23.54 -6.17 16.45
N ARG A 177 23.36 -4.85 16.37
CA ARG A 177 24.27 -3.98 15.62
C ARG A 177 25.54 -3.65 16.40
N ARG A 178 25.45 -3.56 17.72
CA ARG A 178 26.58 -3.31 18.61
C ARG A 178 27.59 -4.44 18.44
#